data_AF-D2QFR8-F1
#
_entry.id   AF-D2QFR8-F1
#
_cell.length_a   1.000
_cell.length_b   1.000
_cell.length_c   1.000
_cell.angle_alpha   90.00
_cell.angle_beta   90.00
_cell.angle_gamma   90.00
#
_symmetry.space_group_name_H-M   'P 1'
#
loop_
_entity.id
_entity.type
_entity.pdbx_description
1 polymer ?
#
loop_
_entity_poly.entity_id
_entity_poly.type
_entity_poly.pdbx_seq_one_letter_code
_entity_poly.pdbx_strand_id
1 'polypeptide(L)'
;MFVAPKIRYMPTKRRYTGGGPSRDQGSYGLETTFETLFYASNPALFDRWTAELGDKKTADLIDLILWHGEFAYHHVDYNGPVANRHGTLGYEGQPRMTYDYWNTLDQLAAVCAAYHTFLKPYLPRQTYLNYRNECRKRWQAYDRHKVVRHWTQSTKWVDEGFQEFNEMGNAFGQSVFSNLFMYLSEKEDADRQPDQYLRWAQESAEDIIKNWDFNNSRHMWWIRNAEHITPQALAFFLLVAPDKAPKGTREKLMAWRDHMKQKTANFWQYRVHSPTEWAHPRTKELGGAPALGGSMFAVAHLLGDRELRDIGWSQVNFVFGLNPVGAHLSNKSPERLAINGYWEGVENGWPRAHPNGYGMLGKVRGTLDGTPLDAQFPRPGSSVPTSDSTAGKGDHIGQNAYATEGWAISNRGWMATLTFAPLGTQKVQVLDATGKKPLKTGKAGQTVTLELTAALNQDPAKAEAGWVLVKLDGNDPIQVPVQETTPDSGVFVARYRLPASAKQATVSYGYWGLGATTTIQIR
;
A
#
# COMPACT_ATOMS: atom_id res chain seq x y z
N MET A 1 32.68 0.86 11.71
CA MET A 1 33.17 2.13 11.13
C MET A 1 33.11 2.00 9.61
N PHE A 2 31.95 2.32 9.01
CA PHE A 2 31.75 2.22 7.56
C PHE A 2 31.31 3.59 7.06
N VAL A 3 32.11 4.13 6.14
CA VAL A 3 31.86 5.40 5.43
C VAL A 3 30.75 5.14 4.42
N ALA A 4 29.56 5.68 4.66
CA ALA A 4 28.51 5.76 3.65
C ALA A 4 28.99 6.73 2.55
N PRO A 5 28.84 6.39 1.25
CA PRO A 5 29.19 7.33 0.20
C PRO A 5 28.24 8.53 0.29
N LYS A 6 28.80 9.73 0.21
CA LYS A 6 28.03 10.94 -0.10
C LYS A 6 27.14 10.64 -1.31
N ILE A 7 25.84 10.92 -1.20
CA ILE A 7 24.88 10.85 -2.30
C ILE A 7 25.31 11.89 -3.35
N ARG A 8 26.14 11.44 -4.29
CA ARG A 8 26.41 12.03 -5.59
C ARG A 8 26.51 10.85 -6.54
N TYR A 9 25.94 11.04 -7.73
CA TYR A 9 25.76 10.09 -8.84
C TYR A 9 24.41 9.37 -8.88
N MET A 10 23.48 9.99 -9.63
CA MET A 10 22.73 9.20 -10.61
C MET A 10 23.72 8.52 -11.55
N PRO A 11 23.47 7.27 -11.99
CA PRO A 11 24.30 6.66 -13.01
C PRO A 11 24.11 7.43 -14.33
N THR A 12 25.17 8.07 -14.79
CA THR A 12 25.30 8.59 -16.15
C THR A 12 25.16 7.43 -17.15
N LYS A 13 24.28 7.59 -18.15
CA LYS A 13 24.16 6.81 -19.41
C LYS A 13 24.79 5.40 -19.40
N ARG A 14 24.39 4.52 -18.48
CA ARG A 14 24.64 3.08 -18.60
C ARG A 14 23.40 2.43 -19.18
N ARG A 15 23.60 1.41 -20.03
CA ARG A 15 22.53 0.54 -20.54
C ARG A 15 21.64 0.12 -19.36
N TYR A 16 20.39 0.55 -19.38
CA TYR A 16 19.40 0.18 -18.38
C TYR A 16 19.14 -1.32 -18.50
N THR A 17 19.65 -2.10 -17.55
CA THR A 17 19.32 -3.52 -17.44
C THR A 17 17.99 -3.67 -16.74
N GLY A 18 16.88 -3.27 -17.37
CA GLY A 18 15.49 -3.68 -17.05
C GLY A 18 14.93 -3.47 -15.63
N GLY A 19 15.72 -3.05 -14.64
CA GLY A 19 15.28 -2.80 -13.28
C GLY A 19 14.79 -1.37 -13.16
N GLY A 20 13.57 -1.19 -12.65
CA GLY A 20 13.07 0.10 -12.21
C GLY A 20 13.89 0.61 -11.01
N PRO A 21 13.34 1.49 -10.16
CA PRO A 21 14.07 1.85 -8.96
C PRO A 21 14.21 0.63 -8.02
N SER A 22 13.26 -0.30 -8.10
CA SER A 22 13.33 -1.65 -7.55
C SER A 22 13.73 -2.67 -8.62
N ARG A 23 14.55 -3.66 -8.22
CA ARG A 23 14.96 -4.78 -9.09
C ARG A 23 13.74 -5.54 -9.60
N ASP A 24 13.81 -5.98 -10.86
CA ASP A 24 12.78 -6.80 -11.53
C ASP A 24 11.40 -6.11 -11.71
N GLN A 25 11.34 -4.77 -11.60
CA GLN A 25 10.07 -4.05 -11.60
C GLN A 25 9.96 -2.86 -12.57
N GLY A 26 10.88 -2.59 -13.50
CA GLY A 26 10.83 -1.51 -14.53
C GLY A 26 9.61 -0.56 -14.58
N SER A 27 9.41 0.29 -13.55
CA SER A 27 8.23 1.15 -13.22
C SER A 27 6.88 0.48 -12.91
N TYR A 28 6.77 -0.83 -13.03
CA TYR A 28 5.58 -1.65 -12.81
C TYR A 28 5.06 -1.61 -11.36
N GLY A 29 5.94 -1.47 -10.37
CA GLY A 29 5.63 -1.73 -8.95
C GLY A 29 4.64 -0.80 -8.26
N LEU A 30 4.29 0.37 -8.82
CA LEU A 30 3.45 1.39 -8.16
C LEU A 30 3.99 1.80 -6.77
N GLU A 31 5.31 1.83 -6.61
CA GLU A 31 5.97 1.98 -5.32
C GLU A 31 5.53 3.26 -4.60
N THR A 32 5.66 4.43 -5.23
CA THR A 32 5.24 5.69 -4.57
C THR A 32 3.75 5.74 -4.24
N THR A 33 2.89 5.05 -5.00
CA THR A 33 1.45 5.00 -4.71
C THR A 33 1.23 4.39 -3.33
N PHE A 34 1.83 3.23 -3.05
CA PHE A 34 1.65 2.57 -1.77
C PHE A 34 2.52 3.15 -0.66
N GLU A 35 3.72 3.66 -0.96
CA GLU A 35 4.58 4.32 0.02
C GLU A 35 3.97 5.61 0.55
N THR A 36 3.39 6.43 -0.33
CA THR A 36 2.71 7.67 0.09
C THR A 36 1.45 7.37 0.90
N LEU A 37 0.66 6.36 0.52
CA LEU A 37 -0.46 5.89 1.34
C LEU A 37 0.02 5.37 2.70
N PHE A 38 1.15 4.65 2.74
CA PHE A 38 1.68 4.11 3.97
C PHE A 38 2.13 5.20 4.93
N TYR A 39 2.91 6.18 4.44
CA TYR A 39 3.26 7.36 5.22
C TYR A 39 2.01 8.11 5.68
N ALA A 40 1.02 8.28 4.78
CA ALA A 40 -0.22 8.97 5.08
C ALA A 40 -1.04 8.33 6.22
N SER A 41 -0.94 7.01 6.40
CA SER A 41 -1.68 6.26 7.43
C SER A 41 -1.12 6.44 8.85
N ASN A 42 0.19 6.67 9.00
CA ASN A 42 0.84 6.67 10.32
C ASN A 42 2.14 7.52 10.29
N PRO A 43 2.06 8.81 9.95
CA PRO A 43 3.25 9.62 9.60
C PRO A 43 4.25 9.76 10.76
N ALA A 44 3.75 9.96 11.98
CA ALA A 44 4.60 10.08 13.17
C ALA A 44 5.39 8.80 13.51
N LEU A 45 4.98 7.63 13.01
CA LEU A 45 5.76 6.38 13.13
C LEU A 45 7.03 6.47 12.28
N PHE A 46 6.89 6.90 11.03
CA PHE A 46 7.97 6.92 10.06
C PHE A 46 8.94 8.08 10.27
N ASP A 47 8.46 9.20 10.81
CA ASP A 47 9.33 10.36 11.14
C ASP A 47 10.47 9.99 12.10
N ARG A 48 10.37 8.87 12.82
CA ARG A 48 11.39 8.37 13.73
C ARG A 48 12.43 7.47 13.06
N TRP A 49 12.16 6.97 11.86
CA TRP A 49 13.05 6.09 11.12
C TRP A 49 13.86 6.93 10.14
N THR A 50 15.10 7.24 10.49
CA THR A 50 15.99 8.11 9.70
C THR A 50 17.39 7.49 9.55
N ALA A 51 17.54 6.18 9.75
CA ALA A 51 18.85 5.57 9.95
C ALA A 51 19.37 4.82 8.72
N GLU A 52 18.49 4.47 7.79
CA GLU A 52 18.75 3.48 6.73
C GLU A 52 18.94 4.11 5.34
N LEU A 53 18.40 5.31 5.08
CA LEU A 53 18.44 5.98 3.79
C LEU A 53 18.83 7.47 3.91
N GLY A 54 19.29 8.04 2.80
CA GLY A 54 19.42 9.50 2.67
C GLY A 54 20.44 10.18 3.57
N ASP A 55 20.08 11.36 4.07
CA ASP A 55 20.95 12.25 4.85
C ASP A 55 20.90 11.99 6.36
N LYS A 56 20.14 10.98 6.77
CA LYS A 56 19.86 10.58 8.15
C LYS A 56 19.14 11.61 9.00
N LYS A 57 18.55 12.63 8.38
CA LYS A 57 17.73 13.67 9.02
C LYS A 57 16.30 13.64 8.52
N THR A 58 16.10 13.16 7.30
CA THR A 58 14.80 12.90 6.71
C THR A 58 14.34 11.48 7.06
N ALA A 59 13.03 11.28 7.15
CA ALA A 59 12.47 9.95 7.33
C ALA A 59 12.84 9.05 6.15
N ASP A 60 13.28 7.83 6.42
CA ASP A 60 13.73 6.84 5.42
C ASP A 60 12.62 6.59 4.38
N LEU A 61 11.35 6.57 4.80
CA LEU A 61 10.21 6.42 3.88
C LEU A 61 10.00 7.65 2.99
N ILE A 62 10.28 8.86 3.49
CA ILE A 62 10.22 10.08 2.68
C ILE A 62 11.33 10.09 1.64
N ASP A 63 12.56 9.76 2.03
CA ASP A 63 13.68 9.62 1.09
C ASP A 63 13.39 8.56 0.02
N LEU A 64 12.73 7.45 0.38
CA LEU A 64 12.33 6.40 -0.57
C LEU A 64 11.28 6.89 -1.57
N ILE A 65 10.24 7.60 -1.09
CA ILE A 65 9.21 8.22 -1.94
C ILE A 65 9.85 9.19 -2.94
N LEU A 66 10.77 10.04 -2.47
CA LEU A 66 11.46 11.01 -3.32
C LEU A 66 12.37 10.33 -4.35
N TRP A 67 13.07 9.26 -3.96
CA TRP A 67 13.89 8.46 -4.87
C TRP A 67 13.06 7.84 -5.99
N HIS A 68 11.92 7.23 -5.66
CA HIS A 68 11.01 6.64 -6.64
C HIS A 68 10.32 7.70 -7.52
N GLY A 69 9.95 8.85 -6.96
CA GLY A 69 9.43 9.98 -7.71
C GLY A 69 10.42 10.53 -8.74
N GLU A 70 11.68 10.70 -8.33
CA GLU A 70 12.75 11.18 -9.22
C GLU A 70 13.05 10.14 -10.32
N PHE A 71 13.10 8.85 -9.98
CA PHE A 71 13.20 7.79 -10.98
C PHE A 71 12.06 7.89 -12.00
N ALA A 72 10.82 8.02 -11.54
CA ALA A 72 9.65 8.12 -12.41
C ALA A 72 9.78 9.33 -13.34
N TYR A 73 10.12 10.51 -12.82
CA TYR A 73 10.30 11.72 -13.63
C TYR A 73 11.32 11.52 -14.76
N HIS A 74 12.47 10.91 -14.47
CA HIS A 74 13.50 10.68 -15.47
C HIS A 74 13.15 9.64 -16.55
N HIS A 75 12.07 8.89 -16.38
CA HIS A 75 11.66 7.85 -17.32
C HIS A 75 10.25 8.08 -17.89
N VAL A 76 9.65 9.25 -17.65
CA VAL A 76 8.28 9.55 -18.09
C VAL A 76 8.12 9.54 -19.61
N ASP A 77 9.20 9.69 -20.37
CA ASP A 77 9.23 9.59 -21.82
C ASP A 77 10.23 8.53 -22.33
N TYR A 78 10.64 7.61 -21.45
CA TYR A 78 11.56 6.55 -21.82
C TYR A 78 10.93 5.62 -22.85
N ASN A 79 11.61 5.45 -23.98
CA ASN A 79 11.20 4.56 -25.08
C ASN A 79 12.35 3.66 -25.56
N GLY A 80 13.32 3.42 -24.68
CA GLY A 80 14.51 2.61 -24.96
C GLY A 80 14.27 1.10 -24.75
N PRO A 81 15.32 0.28 -24.94
CA PRO A 81 15.24 -1.17 -24.73
C PRO A 81 15.11 -1.52 -23.24
N VAL A 82 14.13 -2.35 -22.91
CA VAL A 82 13.92 -2.91 -21.56
C VAL A 82 14.39 -4.36 -21.54
N ALA A 83 15.28 -4.72 -20.61
CA ALA A 83 15.75 -6.10 -20.46
C ALA A 83 14.68 -6.98 -19.77
N ASN A 84 14.58 -8.25 -20.20
CA ASN A 84 13.84 -9.33 -19.53
C ASN A 84 12.35 -9.02 -19.22
N ARG A 85 11.63 -8.41 -20.15
CA ARG A 85 10.20 -8.15 -19.97
C ARG A 85 9.33 -9.31 -20.46
N HIS A 86 8.44 -9.79 -19.60
CA HIS A 86 7.47 -10.85 -19.92
C HIS A 86 6.17 -10.33 -20.56
N GLY A 87 6.29 -9.43 -21.55
CA GLY A 87 5.14 -8.88 -22.26
C GLY A 87 5.37 -7.46 -22.78
N THR A 88 4.34 -6.90 -23.41
CA THR A 88 4.28 -5.51 -23.85
C THR A 88 2.95 -4.88 -23.41
N LEU A 89 2.85 -3.54 -23.39
CA LEU A 89 1.56 -2.87 -23.11
C LEU A 89 1.05 -2.14 -24.34
N GLY A 90 -0.23 -1.82 -24.37
CA GLY A 90 -0.90 -1.17 -25.48
C GLY A 90 -2.15 -1.94 -25.89
N TYR A 91 -2.90 -1.34 -26.79
CA TYR A 91 -4.17 -1.89 -27.27
C TYR A 91 -3.94 -2.95 -28.35
N GLU A 92 -4.88 -3.89 -28.44
CA GLU A 92 -4.91 -4.85 -29.53
C GLU A 92 -4.99 -4.15 -30.89
N GLY A 93 -4.18 -4.61 -31.84
CA GLY A 93 -4.07 -4.00 -33.18
C GLY A 93 -3.30 -2.68 -33.24
N GLN A 94 -2.77 -2.16 -32.13
CA GLN A 94 -1.98 -0.91 -32.10
C GLN A 94 -0.50 -1.15 -31.78
N PRO A 95 0.39 -0.18 -32.07
CA PRO A 95 1.77 -0.21 -31.59
C PRO A 95 1.82 -0.36 -30.07
N ARG A 96 2.61 -1.34 -29.61
CA ARG A 96 2.75 -1.67 -28.19
C ARG A 96 3.97 -0.97 -27.60
N MET A 97 3.85 -0.45 -26.38
CA MET A 97 4.95 0.13 -25.63
C MET A 97 5.87 -0.94 -25.06
N THR A 98 7.17 -0.67 -25.19
CA THR A 98 8.26 -1.48 -24.62
C THR A 98 8.49 -1.17 -23.14
N TYR A 99 8.19 0.05 -22.70
CA TYR A 99 8.30 0.53 -21.33
C TYR A 99 6.95 1.05 -20.81
N ASP A 100 6.71 0.91 -19.51
CA ASP A 100 5.47 1.32 -18.86
C ASP A 100 5.53 2.77 -18.39
N TYR A 101 5.32 3.69 -19.33
CA TYR A 101 5.18 5.10 -19.03
C TYR A 101 3.87 5.43 -18.30
N TRP A 102 2.87 4.52 -18.28
CA TRP A 102 1.63 4.72 -17.55
C TRP A 102 1.86 4.69 -16.04
N ASN A 103 2.54 3.67 -15.54
CA ASN A 103 2.83 3.58 -14.11
C ASN A 103 3.85 4.62 -13.67
N THR A 104 4.72 5.09 -14.58
CA THR A 104 5.56 6.25 -14.30
C THR A 104 4.73 7.50 -14.00
N LEU A 105 3.65 7.73 -14.74
CA LEU A 105 2.72 8.84 -14.45
C LEU A 105 1.97 8.62 -13.13
N ASP A 106 1.61 7.38 -12.79
CA ASP A 106 0.99 7.08 -11.49
C ASP A 106 1.89 7.39 -10.33
N GLN A 107 3.17 7.04 -10.47
CA GLN A 107 4.12 7.27 -9.41
C GLN A 107 4.33 8.77 -9.18
N LEU A 108 4.39 9.56 -10.25
CA LEU A 108 4.44 11.01 -10.18
C LEU A 108 3.16 11.63 -9.62
N ALA A 109 1.98 11.11 -9.99
CA ALA A 109 0.70 11.59 -9.48
C ALA A 109 0.62 11.48 -7.96
N ALA A 110 1.04 10.34 -7.40
CA ALA A 110 1.10 10.13 -5.95
C ALA A 110 2.05 11.14 -5.26
N VAL A 111 3.23 11.39 -5.82
CA VAL A 111 4.18 12.40 -5.31
C VAL A 111 3.60 13.81 -5.41
N CYS A 112 2.90 14.14 -6.49
CA CYS A 112 2.26 15.45 -6.67
C CYS A 112 1.12 15.68 -5.66
N ALA A 113 0.35 14.65 -5.31
CA ALA A 113 -0.63 14.74 -4.23
C ALA A 113 0.04 14.90 -2.86
N ALA A 114 1.11 14.13 -2.62
CA ALA A 114 1.88 14.15 -1.39
C ALA A 114 2.60 15.49 -1.15
N TYR A 115 2.98 16.22 -2.21
CA TYR A 115 3.56 17.56 -2.13
C TYR A 115 2.76 18.49 -1.22
N HIS A 116 1.46 18.63 -1.48
CA HIS A 116 0.60 19.54 -0.72
C HIS A 116 0.24 19.03 0.67
N THR A 117 0.54 17.76 0.95
CA THR A 117 0.14 17.09 2.19
C THR A 117 1.29 17.00 3.19
N PHE A 118 2.45 16.47 2.77
CA PHE A 118 3.60 16.26 3.64
C PHE A 118 4.98 16.38 2.95
N LEU A 119 5.07 16.39 1.61
CA LEU A 119 6.38 16.49 0.92
C LEU A 119 6.89 17.91 0.69
N LYS A 120 6.07 18.96 0.88
CA LYS A 120 6.49 20.37 0.69
C LYS A 120 7.81 20.76 1.36
N PRO A 121 8.15 20.30 2.59
CA PRO A 121 9.43 20.62 3.21
C PRO A 121 10.64 19.92 2.57
N TYR A 122 10.42 18.82 1.84
CA TYR A 122 11.47 17.93 1.34
C TYR A 122 11.64 17.99 -0.20
N LEU A 123 10.59 18.41 -0.92
CA LEU A 123 10.59 18.52 -2.37
C LEU A 123 10.60 20.00 -2.78
N PRO A 124 11.65 20.50 -3.46
CA PRO A 124 11.66 21.88 -3.94
C PRO A 124 10.46 22.17 -4.86
N ARG A 125 9.84 23.34 -4.70
CA ARG A 125 8.66 23.74 -5.49
C ARG A 125 8.88 23.61 -6.99
N GLN A 126 10.05 23.96 -7.49
CA GLN A 126 10.35 23.85 -8.92
C GLN A 126 10.37 22.39 -9.39
N THR A 127 10.93 21.47 -8.61
CA THR A 127 10.94 20.04 -8.91
C THR A 127 9.52 19.49 -8.96
N TYR A 128 8.71 19.83 -7.94
CA TYR A 128 7.28 19.50 -7.91
C TYR A 128 6.54 20.00 -9.18
N LEU A 129 6.76 21.27 -9.58
CA LEU A 129 6.13 21.83 -10.78
C LEU A 129 6.55 21.08 -12.05
N ASN A 130 7.81 20.63 -12.15
CA ASN A 130 8.25 19.81 -13.27
C ASN A 130 7.49 18.47 -13.33
N TYR A 131 7.32 17.80 -12.18
CA TYR A 131 6.57 16.54 -12.10
C TYR A 131 5.11 16.74 -12.50
N ARG A 132 4.45 17.75 -11.92
CA ARG A 132 3.07 18.13 -12.23
C ARG A 132 2.89 18.42 -13.73
N ASN A 133 3.82 19.16 -14.32
CA ASN A 133 3.76 19.53 -15.73
C ASN A 133 3.85 18.32 -16.65
N GLU A 134 4.73 17.35 -16.36
CA GLU A 134 4.81 16.12 -17.14
C GLU A 134 3.54 15.27 -16.98
N CYS A 135 2.97 15.18 -15.76
CA CYS A 135 1.66 14.57 -15.55
C CYS A 135 0.59 15.21 -16.44
N ARG A 136 0.40 16.53 -16.38
CA ARG A 136 -0.61 17.25 -17.17
C ARG A 136 -0.42 17.07 -18.68
N LYS A 137 0.81 17.25 -19.15
CA LYS A 137 1.16 17.14 -20.57
C LYS A 137 0.84 15.75 -21.14
N ARG A 138 1.11 14.70 -20.36
CA ARG A 138 1.07 13.32 -20.87
C ARG A 138 -0.18 12.54 -20.49
N TRP A 139 -0.96 13.00 -19.52
CA TRP A 139 -2.12 12.25 -19.03
C TRP A 139 -3.08 11.82 -20.13
N GLN A 140 -3.43 12.74 -21.04
CA GLN A 140 -4.27 12.43 -22.19
C GLN A 140 -3.47 11.89 -23.37
N ALA A 141 -2.27 12.41 -23.63
CA ALA A 141 -1.42 11.94 -24.73
C ALA A 141 -1.07 10.46 -24.62
N TYR A 142 -0.99 9.96 -23.39
CA TYR A 142 -0.75 8.57 -23.07
C TYR A 142 -2.04 7.87 -22.62
N ASP A 143 -3.24 8.42 -22.78
CA ASP A 143 -4.47 7.72 -22.37
C ASP A 143 -4.55 7.31 -20.89
N ARG A 144 -3.74 7.89 -19.99
CA ARG A 144 -3.69 7.46 -18.58
C ARG A 144 -5.00 7.68 -17.83
N HIS A 145 -5.80 8.65 -18.27
CA HIS A 145 -7.15 8.90 -17.78
C HIS A 145 -8.12 7.73 -17.96
N LYS A 146 -7.88 6.86 -18.94
CA LYS A 146 -8.78 5.76 -19.31
C LYS A 146 -8.70 4.60 -18.32
N VAL A 147 -9.75 3.77 -18.35
CA VAL A 147 -9.82 2.52 -17.60
C VAL A 147 -8.78 1.53 -18.10
N VAL A 148 -8.16 0.82 -17.18
CA VAL A 148 -7.13 -0.18 -17.50
C VAL A 148 -7.81 -1.48 -17.93
N ARG A 149 -8.01 -1.65 -19.25
CA ARG A 149 -8.60 -2.85 -19.86
C ARG A 149 -8.04 -3.17 -21.25
N HIS A 150 -7.65 -4.42 -21.42
CA HIS A 150 -7.02 -4.99 -22.62
C HIS A 150 -5.73 -4.27 -23.03
N TRP A 151 -4.98 -3.82 -22.02
CA TRP A 151 -3.76 -3.04 -22.20
C TRP A 151 -2.50 -3.89 -22.16
N THR A 152 -2.57 -5.16 -21.78
CA THR A 152 -1.39 -6.00 -21.61
C THR A 152 -1.39 -7.14 -22.60
N GLN A 153 -0.26 -7.36 -23.26
CA GLN A 153 0.02 -8.61 -23.96
C GLN A 153 1.13 -9.34 -23.22
N SER A 154 0.80 -10.41 -22.52
CA SER A 154 1.77 -11.20 -21.75
C SER A 154 2.40 -12.29 -22.62
N THR A 155 3.68 -12.54 -22.37
CA THR A 155 4.42 -13.68 -22.92
C THR A 155 4.71 -14.75 -21.86
N LYS A 156 4.14 -14.61 -20.66
CA LYS A 156 4.28 -15.62 -19.62
C LYS A 156 3.43 -16.83 -19.96
N TRP A 157 3.98 -18.01 -19.73
CA TRP A 157 3.30 -19.29 -19.91
C TRP A 157 2.01 -19.43 -19.09
N VAL A 158 1.84 -18.67 -18.00
CA VAL A 158 0.62 -18.67 -17.19
C VAL A 158 -0.51 -17.90 -17.86
N ASP A 159 -0.24 -16.83 -18.59
CA ASP A 159 -1.27 -15.92 -19.09
C ASP A 159 -0.92 -15.33 -20.45
N GLU A 160 -0.53 -16.18 -21.39
CA GLU A 160 -0.09 -15.78 -22.72
C GLU A 160 -1.19 -15.06 -23.52
N GLY A 161 -0.80 -14.04 -24.29
CA GLY A 161 -1.69 -13.28 -25.16
C GLY A 161 -2.23 -12.00 -24.54
N PHE A 162 -3.27 -11.44 -25.16
CA PHE A 162 -3.92 -10.23 -24.65
C PHE A 162 -4.68 -10.53 -23.36
N GLN A 163 -4.33 -9.78 -22.33
CA GLN A 163 -4.91 -9.83 -21.01
C GLN A 163 -5.63 -8.52 -20.74
N GLU A 164 -6.78 -8.60 -20.06
CA GLU A 164 -7.56 -7.42 -19.68
C GLU A 164 -6.73 -6.43 -18.84
N PHE A 165 -5.92 -6.93 -17.92
CA PHE A 165 -4.98 -6.17 -17.10
C PHE A 165 -3.96 -7.16 -16.56
N ASN A 166 -2.95 -6.75 -15.77
CA ASN A 166 -1.94 -7.68 -15.25
C ASN A 166 -1.57 -7.47 -13.78
N GLU A 167 -0.82 -8.42 -13.23
CA GLU A 167 -0.43 -8.47 -11.81
C GLU A 167 0.73 -7.52 -11.43
N MET A 168 1.59 -7.17 -12.39
CA MET A 168 2.83 -6.45 -12.18
C MET A 168 2.62 -4.94 -12.16
N GLY A 169 1.70 -4.44 -12.98
CA GLY A 169 1.34 -3.03 -13.11
C GLY A 169 0.41 -2.83 -14.30
N ASN A 170 -0.51 -1.87 -14.27
CA ASN A 170 -1.75 -1.86 -15.06
C ASN A 170 -2.74 -2.94 -14.57
N ALA A 171 -3.09 -2.83 -13.29
CA ALA A 171 -4.06 -3.67 -12.60
C ALA A 171 -5.48 -3.08 -12.68
N PHE A 172 -6.48 -3.93 -12.46
CA PHE A 172 -7.87 -3.51 -12.48
C PHE A 172 -8.19 -2.53 -11.34
N GLY A 173 -8.77 -1.38 -11.70
CA GLY A 173 -9.09 -0.30 -10.78
C GLY A 173 -7.93 0.62 -10.39
N GLN A 174 -6.71 0.35 -10.85
CA GLN A 174 -5.54 1.19 -10.61
C GLN A 174 -5.76 2.65 -11.06
N SER A 175 -6.46 2.87 -12.18
CA SER A 175 -6.74 4.22 -12.70
C SER A 175 -7.56 5.08 -11.74
N VAL A 176 -8.33 4.48 -10.81
CA VAL A 176 -9.02 5.23 -9.76
C VAL A 176 -8.01 5.90 -8.84
N PHE A 177 -6.99 5.18 -8.36
CA PHE A 177 -5.91 5.79 -7.55
C PHE A 177 -5.23 6.93 -8.30
N SER A 178 -4.77 6.67 -9.52
CA SER A 178 -4.05 7.62 -10.37
C SER A 178 -4.81 8.94 -10.55
N ASN A 179 -6.08 8.83 -10.94
CA ASN A 179 -6.92 9.99 -11.17
C ASN A 179 -7.29 10.70 -9.85
N LEU A 180 -7.47 9.96 -8.74
CA LEU A 180 -7.70 10.58 -7.43
C LEU A 180 -6.47 11.31 -6.90
N PHE A 181 -5.25 10.81 -7.11
CA PHE A 181 -4.04 11.54 -6.72
C PHE A 181 -3.87 12.82 -7.53
N MET A 182 -4.12 12.78 -8.84
CA MET A 182 -4.14 14.02 -9.63
C MET A 182 -5.26 14.97 -9.19
N TYR A 183 -6.44 14.47 -8.85
CA TYR A 183 -7.50 15.27 -8.24
C TYR A 183 -7.03 15.95 -6.95
N LEU A 184 -6.43 15.19 -6.02
CA LEU A 184 -5.90 15.70 -4.75
C LEU A 184 -4.80 16.75 -4.97
N SER A 185 -3.90 16.55 -5.93
CA SER A 185 -2.86 17.53 -6.25
C SER A 185 -3.47 18.80 -6.82
N GLU A 186 -4.31 18.68 -7.85
CA GLU A 186 -4.91 19.81 -8.55
C GLU A 186 -5.88 20.60 -7.67
N LYS A 187 -6.40 20.06 -6.56
CA LYS A 187 -7.22 20.85 -5.63
C LYS A 187 -6.46 22.02 -5.02
N GLU A 188 -5.14 21.95 -4.90
CA GLU A 188 -4.38 22.88 -4.07
C GLU A 188 -3.66 23.98 -4.89
N ASP A 189 -3.45 23.79 -6.20
CA ASP A 189 -2.70 24.74 -7.04
C ASP A 189 -3.53 25.83 -7.75
N ALA A 190 -2.82 26.86 -8.19
CA ALA A 190 -3.31 27.79 -9.22
C ALA A 190 -3.33 27.12 -10.62
N ASP A 191 -4.20 27.61 -11.50
CA ASP A 191 -4.42 27.08 -12.87
C ASP A 191 -4.70 25.58 -12.89
N ARG A 192 -5.64 25.18 -12.03
CA ARG A 192 -5.98 23.81 -11.68
C ARG A 192 -7.15 23.24 -12.48
N GLN A 193 -7.17 21.91 -12.62
CA GLN A 193 -8.28 21.18 -13.27
C GLN A 193 -8.79 19.98 -12.42
N PRO A 194 -9.09 20.15 -11.12
CA PRO A 194 -9.43 19.03 -10.24
C PRO A 194 -10.68 18.28 -10.71
N ASP A 195 -11.70 18.98 -11.19
CA ASP A 195 -12.96 18.37 -11.64
C ASP A 195 -12.78 17.44 -12.86
N GLN A 196 -11.75 17.66 -13.68
CA GLN A 196 -11.45 16.78 -14.80
C GLN A 196 -10.92 15.43 -14.31
N TYR A 197 -9.93 15.46 -13.41
CA TYR A 197 -9.37 14.23 -12.83
C TYR A 197 -10.39 13.50 -11.96
N LEU A 198 -11.23 14.22 -11.22
CA LEU A 198 -12.33 13.62 -10.47
C LEU A 198 -13.29 12.87 -11.40
N ARG A 199 -13.66 13.45 -12.54
CA ARG A 199 -14.51 12.79 -13.53
C ARG A 199 -13.90 11.50 -14.07
N TRP A 200 -12.61 11.50 -14.41
CA TRP A 200 -11.93 10.28 -14.85
C TRP A 200 -11.82 9.22 -13.74
N ALA A 201 -11.66 9.64 -12.48
CA ALA A 201 -11.77 8.72 -11.34
C ALA A 201 -13.18 8.12 -11.22
N GLN A 202 -14.24 8.92 -11.43
CA GLN A 202 -15.62 8.45 -11.44
C GLN A 202 -15.88 7.46 -12.57
N GLU A 203 -15.47 7.77 -13.79
CA GLU A 203 -15.57 6.87 -14.95
C GLU A 203 -14.85 5.53 -14.69
N SER A 204 -13.67 5.58 -14.07
CA SER A 204 -12.93 4.37 -13.67
C SER A 204 -13.63 3.57 -12.59
N ALA A 205 -14.25 4.22 -11.60
CA ALA A 205 -14.99 3.53 -10.55
C ALA A 205 -16.33 2.96 -11.04
N GLU A 206 -17.05 3.66 -11.92
CA GLU A 206 -18.26 3.17 -12.60
C GLU A 206 -17.97 1.91 -13.42
N ASP A 207 -16.81 1.87 -14.07
CA ASP A 207 -16.35 0.71 -14.81
C ASP A 207 -16.11 -0.51 -13.91
N ILE A 208 -15.54 -0.32 -12.71
CA ILE A 208 -15.41 -1.38 -11.70
C ILE A 208 -16.80 -1.84 -11.24
N ILE A 209 -17.70 -0.92 -10.90
CA ILE A 209 -19.05 -1.25 -10.41
C ILE A 209 -19.77 -2.13 -11.42
N LYS A 210 -19.72 -1.75 -12.70
CA LYS A 210 -20.41 -2.42 -13.79
C LYS A 210 -19.83 -3.80 -14.11
N ASN A 211 -18.51 -3.92 -14.17
CA ASN A 211 -17.89 -5.10 -14.80
C ASN A 211 -17.04 -5.95 -13.86
N TRP A 212 -16.82 -5.56 -12.60
CA TRP A 212 -16.07 -6.40 -11.65
C TRP A 212 -16.87 -7.64 -11.27
N ASP A 213 -16.72 -8.69 -12.07
CA ASP A 213 -17.32 -10.02 -11.90
C ASP A 213 -16.49 -10.90 -10.96
N PHE A 214 -17.08 -11.31 -9.83
CA PHE A 214 -16.43 -12.17 -8.83
C PHE A 214 -16.35 -13.65 -9.25
N ASN A 215 -17.02 -14.04 -10.34
CA ASN A 215 -16.90 -15.38 -10.91
C ASN A 215 -15.81 -15.46 -11.99
N ASN A 216 -15.31 -14.31 -12.47
CA ASN A 216 -14.18 -14.26 -13.37
C ASN A 216 -12.88 -14.36 -12.57
N SER A 217 -12.11 -15.43 -12.76
CA SER A 217 -10.83 -15.63 -12.05
C SER A 217 -9.83 -14.51 -12.34
N ARG A 218 -9.83 -13.92 -13.54
CA ARG A 218 -8.95 -12.78 -13.88
C ARG A 218 -9.23 -11.56 -13.03
N HIS A 219 -10.48 -11.34 -12.64
CA HIS A 219 -10.90 -10.24 -11.77
C HIS A 219 -10.62 -10.46 -10.29
N MET A 220 -10.22 -11.67 -9.92
CA MET A 220 -10.02 -12.10 -8.54
C MET A 220 -8.58 -12.61 -8.36
N TRP A 221 -8.40 -13.87 -8.01
CA TRP A 221 -7.13 -14.43 -7.57
C TRP A 221 -6.06 -14.57 -8.66
N TRP A 222 -6.45 -14.69 -9.94
CA TRP A 222 -5.49 -14.96 -11.02
C TRP A 222 -4.46 -13.84 -11.20
N ILE A 223 -4.81 -12.61 -10.82
CA ILE A 223 -3.89 -11.48 -10.74
C ILE A 223 -3.14 -11.46 -9.40
N ARG A 224 -2.42 -12.55 -9.14
CA ARG A 224 -1.66 -12.93 -7.92
C ARG A 224 -1.05 -11.81 -7.07
N ASN A 225 -0.58 -10.73 -7.70
CA ASN A 225 0.09 -9.60 -7.05
C ASN A 225 -0.75 -8.30 -6.98
N ALA A 226 -1.98 -8.30 -7.49
CA ALA A 226 -2.79 -7.09 -7.71
C ALA A 226 -4.28 -7.22 -7.35
N GLU A 227 -4.77 -8.40 -6.95
CA GLU A 227 -6.18 -8.61 -6.54
C GLU A 227 -6.68 -7.57 -5.53
N HIS A 228 -5.81 -7.16 -4.60
CA HIS A 228 -6.11 -6.18 -3.56
C HIS A 228 -6.36 -4.76 -4.07
N ILE A 229 -5.91 -4.40 -5.29
CA ILE A 229 -5.95 -3.01 -5.77
C ILE A 229 -7.38 -2.55 -5.99
N THR A 230 -8.24 -3.38 -6.62
CA THR A 230 -9.62 -3.00 -6.97
C THR A 230 -10.47 -2.60 -5.75
N PRO A 231 -10.59 -3.40 -4.67
CA PRO A 231 -11.33 -2.99 -3.48
C PRO A 231 -10.70 -1.78 -2.78
N GLN A 232 -9.37 -1.72 -2.71
CA GLN A 232 -8.67 -0.60 -2.08
C GLN A 232 -8.88 0.71 -2.83
N ALA A 233 -8.96 0.68 -4.16
CA ALA A 233 -9.16 1.87 -4.96
C ALA A 233 -10.56 2.46 -4.77
N LEU A 234 -11.61 1.61 -4.75
CA LEU A 234 -12.97 2.06 -4.42
C LEU A 234 -13.07 2.56 -2.97
N ALA A 235 -12.40 1.88 -2.03
CA ALA A 235 -12.37 2.31 -0.65
C ALA A 235 -11.66 3.67 -0.51
N PHE A 236 -10.52 3.86 -1.17
CA PHE A 236 -9.79 5.12 -1.18
C PHE A 236 -10.64 6.26 -1.74
N PHE A 237 -11.43 6.03 -2.80
CA PHE A 237 -12.40 7.01 -3.29
C PHE A 237 -13.35 7.45 -2.15
N LEU A 238 -13.97 6.50 -1.46
CA LEU A 238 -14.88 6.80 -0.35
C LEU A 238 -14.20 7.49 0.83
N LEU A 239 -12.89 7.28 1.04
CA LEU A 239 -12.12 7.98 2.08
C LEU A 239 -11.81 9.43 1.71
N VAL A 240 -11.47 9.71 0.45
CA VAL A 240 -11.01 11.05 0.02
C VAL A 240 -12.11 11.96 -0.49
N ALA A 241 -13.17 11.39 -1.08
CA ALA A 241 -14.26 12.13 -1.72
C ALA A 241 -15.58 11.34 -1.65
N PRO A 242 -16.09 11.02 -0.43
CA PRO A 242 -17.27 10.16 -0.24
C PRO A 242 -18.49 10.65 -1.02
N ASP A 243 -18.78 11.95 -0.96
CA ASP A 243 -19.95 12.56 -1.62
C ASP A 243 -19.82 12.65 -3.14
N LYS A 244 -18.66 12.28 -3.70
CA LYS A 244 -18.36 12.30 -5.13
C LYS A 244 -18.17 10.90 -5.71
N ALA A 245 -18.11 9.86 -4.88
CA ALA A 245 -18.02 8.50 -5.36
C ALA A 245 -19.28 8.14 -6.18
N PRO A 246 -19.14 7.41 -7.30
CA PRO A 246 -20.30 6.99 -8.09
C PRO A 246 -21.30 6.19 -7.27
N LYS A 247 -22.59 6.33 -7.60
CA LYS A 247 -23.65 5.51 -7.03
C LYS A 247 -23.36 4.04 -7.28
N GLY A 248 -23.51 3.18 -6.26
CA GLY A 248 -23.16 1.76 -6.37
C GLY A 248 -21.78 1.43 -5.82
N THR A 249 -20.92 2.41 -5.53
CA THR A 249 -19.56 2.14 -5.00
C THR A 249 -19.61 1.36 -3.69
N ARG A 250 -20.43 1.82 -2.73
CA ARG A 250 -20.57 1.16 -1.42
C ARG A 250 -21.24 -0.20 -1.55
N GLU A 251 -22.26 -0.31 -2.39
CA GLU A 251 -22.97 -1.55 -2.68
C GLU A 251 -22.05 -2.60 -3.30
N LYS A 252 -21.15 -2.19 -4.20
CA LYS A 252 -20.16 -3.08 -4.81
C LYS A 252 -19.17 -3.61 -3.77
N LEU A 253 -18.73 -2.76 -2.84
CA LEU A 253 -17.87 -3.18 -1.71
C LEU A 253 -18.61 -4.11 -0.73
N MET A 254 -19.91 -3.91 -0.51
CA MET A 254 -20.73 -4.86 0.27
C MET A 254 -20.82 -6.22 -0.42
N ALA A 255 -21.04 -6.24 -1.74
CA ALA A 255 -21.07 -7.48 -2.50
C ALA A 255 -19.69 -8.19 -2.48
N TRP A 256 -18.60 -7.43 -2.61
CA TRP A 256 -17.24 -7.98 -2.48
C TRP A 256 -17.00 -8.55 -1.08
N ARG A 257 -17.39 -7.84 -0.02
CA ARG A 257 -17.31 -8.35 1.35
C ARG A 257 -18.02 -9.71 1.47
N ASP A 258 -19.25 -9.81 0.98
CA ASP A 258 -20.05 -11.04 1.11
C ASP A 258 -19.37 -12.20 0.37
N HIS A 259 -18.84 -11.92 -0.83
CA HIS A 259 -18.00 -12.87 -1.56
C HIS A 259 -16.77 -13.30 -0.75
N MET A 260 -16.04 -12.35 -0.16
CA MET A 260 -14.85 -12.66 0.62
C MET A 260 -15.15 -13.47 1.87
N LYS A 261 -16.23 -13.17 2.60
CA LYS A 261 -16.68 -13.98 3.75
C LYS A 261 -16.99 -15.41 3.32
N GLN A 262 -17.68 -15.58 2.19
CA GLN A 262 -17.93 -16.91 1.63
C GLN A 262 -16.61 -17.64 1.29
N LYS A 263 -15.67 -16.97 0.60
CA LYS A 263 -14.39 -17.57 0.19
C LYS A 263 -13.41 -17.77 1.34
N THR A 264 -13.63 -17.15 2.49
CA THR A 264 -12.79 -17.29 3.69
C THR A 264 -13.48 -18.11 4.78
N ALA A 265 -14.62 -18.74 4.49
CA ALA A 265 -15.32 -19.64 5.40
C ALA A 265 -14.59 -20.99 5.54
N ASN A 266 -13.37 -20.96 6.08
CA ASN A 266 -12.54 -22.12 6.38
C ASN A 266 -11.64 -21.83 7.60
N PHE A 267 -10.98 -22.86 8.12
CA PHE A 267 -10.22 -22.79 9.38
C PHE A 267 -9.04 -21.81 9.36
N TRP A 268 -8.46 -21.52 8.20
CA TRP A 268 -7.37 -20.52 8.06
C TRP A 268 -7.89 -19.12 7.71
N GLN A 269 -9.20 -18.98 7.49
CA GLN A 269 -9.81 -17.78 6.91
C GLN A 269 -9.10 -17.30 5.63
N TYR A 270 -8.56 -18.25 4.87
CA TYR A 270 -7.83 -18.00 3.64
C TYR A 270 -8.81 -17.90 2.47
N ARG A 271 -8.62 -16.97 1.54
CA ARG A 271 -9.49 -16.83 0.37
C ARG A 271 -9.28 -18.00 -0.58
N VAL A 272 -10.18 -18.98 -0.63
CA VAL A 272 -10.10 -20.09 -1.61
C VAL A 272 -10.50 -19.63 -3.02
N HIS A 273 -9.85 -20.15 -4.05
CA HIS A 273 -10.19 -19.84 -5.45
C HIS A 273 -11.56 -20.42 -5.82
N SER A 274 -11.72 -21.72 -5.58
CA SER A 274 -12.90 -22.50 -5.93
C SER A 274 -13.09 -23.66 -4.95
N PRO A 275 -14.18 -24.45 -5.05
CA PRO A 275 -14.35 -25.66 -4.25
C PRO A 275 -13.24 -26.71 -4.47
N THR A 276 -12.54 -26.68 -5.60
CA THR A 276 -11.55 -27.70 -6.01
C THR A 276 -10.12 -27.18 -6.05
N GLU A 277 -9.92 -25.87 -5.92
CA GLU A 277 -8.61 -25.21 -5.97
C GLU A 277 -8.57 -24.17 -4.84
N TRP A 278 -7.62 -24.33 -3.93
CA TRP A 278 -7.43 -23.44 -2.80
C TRP A 278 -6.59 -22.24 -3.21
N ALA A 279 -5.44 -22.51 -3.81
CA ALA A 279 -4.42 -21.54 -4.18
C ALA A 279 -3.85 -21.87 -5.56
N HIS A 280 -2.99 -21.02 -6.11
CA HIS A 280 -2.42 -21.30 -7.43
C HIS A 280 -1.49 -22.54 -7.38
N PRO A 281 -1.62 -23.51 -8.31
CA PRO A 281 -0.91 -24.81 -8.21
C PRO A 281 0.61 -24.72 -8.44
N ARG A 282 1.08 -23.67 -9.10
CA ARG A 282 2.47 -23.55 -9.58
C ARG A 282 3.24 -22.31 -9.13
N THR A 283 2.60 -21.33 -8.49
CA THR A 283 3.28 -20.07 -8.14
C THR A 283 2.65 -19.39 -6.93
N LYS A 284 3.43 -18.54 -6.25
CA LYS A 284 3.03 -17.76 -5.09
C LYS A 284 2.00 -16.67 -5.42
N GLU A 285 1.25 -16.27 -4.40
CA GLU A 285 0.16 -15.29 -4.46
C GLU A 285 0.28 -14.27 -3.32
N LEU A 286 1.41 -13.56 -3.30
CA LEU A 286 1.72 -12.60 -2.23
C LEU A 286 0.88 -11.31 -2.30
N GLY A 287 0.25 -11.00 -3.43
CA GLY A 287 -0.83 -10.02 -3.52
C GLY A 287 -2.22 -10.58 -3.22
N GLY A 288 -2.31 -11.88 -2.87
CA GLY A 288 -3.44 -12.53 -2.24
C GLY A 288 -3.40 -12.31 -0.72
N ALA A 289 -3.21 -13.37 0.08
CA ALA A 289 -3.33 -13.29 1.54
C ALA A 289 -2.61 -12.08 2.19
N PRO A 290 -1.31 -11.82 1.98
CA PRO A 290 -0.64 -10.69 2.63
C PRO A 290 -1.22 -9.32 2.29
N ALA A 291 -1.84 -9.13 1.12
CA ALA A 291 -2.32 -7.84 0.63
C ALA A 291 -3.83 -7.65 0.74
N LEU A 292 -4.59 -8.74 0.70
CA LEU A 292 -6.03 -8.75 0.90
C LEU A 292 -6.42 -8.26 2.29
N GLY A 293 -5.55 -8.43 3.30
CA GLY A 293 -5.74 -7.84 4.63
C GLY A 293 -6.04 -6.34 4.55
N GLY A 294 -5.28 -5.57 3.76
CA GLY A 294 -5.51 -4.14 3.57
C GLY A 294 -6.86 -3.82 2.94
N SER A 295 -7.30 -4.63 1.98
CA SER A 295 -8.63 -4.52 1.36
C SER A 295 -9.73 -4.76 2.37
N MET A 296 -9.57 -5.81 3.20
CA MET A 296 -10.53 -6.17 4.24
C MET A 296 -10.61 -5.08 5.31
N PHE A 297 -9.48 -4.52 5.75
CA PHE A 297 -9.47 -3.41 6.72
C PHE A 297 -10.15 -2.15 6.18
N ALA A 298 -9.83 -1.75 4.94
CA ALA A 298 -10.43 -0.58 4.31
C ALA A 298 -11.95 -0.72 4.16
N VAL A 299 -12.42 -1.85 3.63
CA VAL A 299 -13.85 -2.11 3.44
C VAL A 299 -14.57 -2.30 4.77
N ALA A 300 -13.96 -3.00 5.73
CA ALA A 300 -14.53 -3.17 7.07
C ALA A 300 -14.75 -1.82 7.78
N HIS A 301 -13.79 -0.89 7.65
CA HIS A 301 -13.92 0.45 8.20
C HIS A 301 -15.12 1.20 7.60
N LEU A 302 -15.23 1.23 6.27
CA LEU A 302 -16.30 1.94 5.56
C LEU A 302 -17.70 1.34 5.78
N LEU A 303 -17.77 0.02 6.01
CA LEU A 303 -19.03 -0.70 6.22
C LEU A 303 -19.38 -0.89 7.69
N GLY A 304 -18.47 -0.62 8.62
CA GLY A 304 -18.63 -0.95 10.04
C GLY A 304 -18.66 -2.46 10.29
N ASP A 305 -17.95 -3.25 9.49
CA ASP A 305 -18.05 -4.71 9.50
C ASP A 305 -16.93 -5.36 10.32
N ARG A 306 -17.23 -5.70 11.58
CA ARG A 306 -16.26 -6.31 12.50
C ARG A 306 -15.76 -7.66 12.03
N GLU A 307 -16.63 -8.49 11.48
CA GLU A 307 -16.25 -9.84 11.02
C GLU A 307 -15.24 -9.75 9.86
N LEU A 308 -15.46 -8.86 8.89
CA LEU A 308 -14.49 -8.64 7.82
C LEU A 308 -13.15 -8.11 8.36
N ARG A 309 -13.18 -7.25 9.40
CA ARG A 309 -11.96 -6.79 10.07
C ARG A 309 -11.19 -7.95 10.70
N ASP A 310 -11.89 -8.86 11.37
CA ASP A 310 -11.29 -10.03 12.00
C ASP A 310 -10.66 -10.97 10.95
N ILE A 311 -11.30 -11.15 9.79
CA ILE A 311 -10.73 -11.88 8.64
C ILE A 311 -9.47 -11.17 8.11
N GLY A 312 -9.44 -9.83 8.11
CA GLY A 312 -8.26 -9.03 7.78
C GLY A 312 -7.07 -9.34 8.69
N TRP A 313 -7.30 -9.50 10.00
CA TRP A 313 -6.26 -9.95 10.93
C TRP A 313 -5.83 -11.39 10.70
N SER A 314 -6.73 -12.27 10.26
CA SER A 314 -6.33 -13.63 9.88
C SER A 314 -5.42 -13.66 8.67
N GLN A 315 -5.50 -12.68 7.76
CA GLN A 315 -4.50 -12.54 6.70
C GLN A 315 -3.11 -12.21 7.25
N VAL A 316 -3.02 -11.38 8.29
CA VAL A 316 -1.77 -11.13 9.02
C VAL A 316 -1.28 -12.41 9.68
N ASN A 317 -2.14 -13.14 10.39
CA ASN A 317 -1.78 -14.41 11.01
C ASN A 317 -1.26 -15.42 9.98
N PHE A 318 -1.85 -15.45 8.78
CA PHE A 318 -1.41 -16.30 7.68
C PHE A 318 0.03 -15.97 7.23
N VAL A 319 0.42 -14.68 7.23
CA VAL A 319 1.80 -14.26 6.95
C VAL A 319 2.79 -14.85 7.96
N PHE A 320 2.39 -14.87 9.24
CA PHE A 320 3.20 -15.31 10.38
C PHE A 320 3.08 -16.81 10.70
N GLY A 321 2.50 -17.61 9.82
CA GLY A 321 2.53 -19.08 9.94
C GLY A 321 1.22 -19.75 10.32
N LEU A 322 0.12 -19.00 10.53
CA LEU A 322 -1.22 -19.60 10.65
C LEU A 322 -1.75 -19.98 9.26
N ASN A 323 -1.08 -20.93 8.63
CA ASN A 323 -1.33 -21.39 7.28
C ASN A 323 -1.09 -22.92 7.20
N PRO A 324 -1.47 -23.58 6.10
CA PRO A 324 -1.42 -25.05 6.00
C PRO A 324 -0.04 -25.69 6.19
N VAL A 325 1.03 -24.91 6.10
CA VAL A 325 2.42 -25.36 6.19
C VAL A 325 3.10 -24.90 7.46
N GLY A 326 2.39 -24.18 8.34
CA GLY A 326 2.90 -23.77 9.65
C GLY A 326 4.14 -22.87 9.59
N ALA A 327 4.31 -22.08 8.53
CA ALA A 327 5.56 -21.37 8.27
C ALA A 327 5.36 -19.91 7.85
N HIS A 328 6.28 -19.02 8.26
CA HIS A 328 6.27 -17.63 7.83
C HIS A 328 6.44 -17.51 6.31
N LEU A 329 5.91 -16.47 5.69
CA LEU A 329 6.01 -16.24 4.23
C LEU A 329 7.34 -15.64 3.76
N SER A 330 8.37 -15.73 4.61
CA SER A 330 9.73 -15.19 4.41
C SER A 330 10.70 -16.27 4.84
N ASN A 331 11.95 -16.28 4.37
CA ASN A 331 12.95 -17.28 4.79
C ASN A 331 13.92 -16.75 5.87
N LYS A 332 14.61 -17.70 6.51
CA LYS A 332 15.72 -17.47 7.46
C LYS A 332 16.98 -18.20 7.00
N SER A 333 17.43 -17.90 5.78
CA SER A 333 18.66 -18.48 5.22
C SER A 333 19.91 -18.07 6.00
N PRO A 334 21.04 -18.80 5.88
CA PRO A 334 22.32 -18.38 6.44
C PRO A 334 22.73 -16.96 6.04
N GLU A 335 22.44 -16.56 4.79
CA GLU A 335 22.72 -15.21 4.29
C GLU A 335 21.87 -14.14 4.98
N ARG A 336 20.59 -14.43 5.28
CA ARG A 336 19.74 -13.50 6.05
C ARG A 336 20.13 -13.43 7.52
N LEU A 337 20.50 -14.56 8.12
CA LEU A 337 21.04 -14.60 9.48
C LEU A 337 22.30 -13.72 9.61
N ALA A 338 23.20 -13.76 8.63
CA ALA A 338 24.44 -12.99 8.62
C ALA A 338 24.24 -11.46 8.60
N ILE A 339 23.04 -10.97 8.24
CA ILE A 339 22.72 -9.54 8.16
C ILE A 339 21.57 -9.13 9.09
N ASN A 340 21.16 -9.99 10.03
CA ASN A 340 19.94 -9.83 10.84
C ASN A 340 18.71 -9.48 9.98
N GLY A 341 18.54 -10.19 8.86
CA GLY A 341 17.54 -9.91 7.82
C GLY A 341 16.32 -10.82 7.84
N TYR A 342 16.09 -11.51 8.94
CA TYR A 342 14.89 -12.32 9.18
C TYR A 342 13.88 -11.52 10.01
N TRP A 343 12.64 -12.00 10.08
CA TRP A 343 11.60 -11.41 10.92
C TRP A 343 11.82 -11.83 12.37
N GLU A 344 12.12 -10.87 13.24
CA GLU A 344 12.28 -11.11 14.68
C GLU A 344 10.94 -11.55 15.30
N GLY A 345 11.01 -12.35 16.37
CA GLY A 345 9.83 -12.95 17.01
C GLY A 345 9.25 -14.19 16.33
N VAL A 346 9.69 -14.53 15.11
CA VAL A 346 9.31 -15.79 14.45
C VAL A 346 10.25 -16.92 14.89
N GLU A 347 9.74 -17.79 15.76
CA GLU A 347 10.54 -18.87 16.36
C GLU A 347 10.58 -20.13 15.49
N ASN A 348 9.44 -20.50 14.88
CA ASN A 348 9.25 -21.75 14.16
C ASN A 348 8.73 -21.52 12.73
N GLY A 349 9.03 -22.47 11.83
CA GLY A 349 8.48 -22.52 10.48
C GLY A 349 9.08 -21.50 9.51
N TRP A 350 10.06 -21.92 8.70
CA TRP A 350 10.72 -21.10 7.69
C TRP A 350 10.81 -21.81 6.33
N PRO A 351 10.28 -21.22 5.24
CA PRO A 351 10.56 -21.62 3.87
C PRO A 351 12.05 -21.79 3.59
N ARG A 352 12.36 -22.71 2.67
CA ARG A 352 13.68 -22.78 2.05
C ARG A 352 13.92 -21.53 1.21
N ALA A 353 15.11 -20.99 1.32
CA ALA A 353 15.50 -19.81 0.56
C ALA A 353 15.75 -20.15 -0.91
N HIS A 354 15.33 -19.24 -1.80
CA HIS A 354 15.69 -19.29 -3.21
C HIS A 354 16.47 -18.03 -3.60
N PRO A 355 17.77 -17.95 -3.28
CA PRO A 355 18.53 -16.69 -3.35
C PRO A 355 18.78 -16.18 -4.78
N ASN A 356 18.65 -17.04 -5.80
CA ASN A 356 19.01 -16.76 -7.19
C ASN A 356 17.79 -16.57 -8.12
N GLY A 357 16.64 -16.11 -7.59
CA GLY A 357 15.51 -15.73 -8.45
C GLY A 357 15.76 -14.43 -9.23
N TYR A 358 14.93 -14.13 -10.23
CA TYR A 358 14.93 -12.88 -11.00
C TYR A 358 14.95 -11.60 -10.16
N GLY A 359 14.22 -11.58 -9.04
CA GLY A 359 14.22 -10.45 -8.09
C GLY A 359 15.56 -10.24 -7.38
N MET A 360 16.38 -11.29 -7.25
CA MET A 360 17.67 -11.29 -6.54
C MET A 360 17.57 -10.70 -5.11
N LEU A 361 16.46 -10.94 -4.42
CA LEU A 361 16.14 -10.40 -3.08
C LEU A 361 16.46 -11.36 -1.93
N GLY A 362 17.14 -12.48 -2.20
CA GLY A 362 17.46 -13.48 -1.17
C GLY A 362 18.23 -12.91 0.04
N LYS A 363 19.00 -11.83 -0.16
CA LYS A 363 19.82 -11.15 0.86
C LYS A 363 19.23 -9.81 1.32
N VAL A 364 17.94 -9.55 1.10
CA VAL A 364 17.29 -8.29 1.48
C VAL A 364 16.41 -8.52 2.71
N ARG A 365 16.60 -7.69 3.75
CA ARG A 365 15.84 -7.74 5.01
C ARG A 365 14.34 -7.54 4.74
N GLY A 366 13.48 -8.25 5.47
CA GLY A 366 12.02 -8.06 5.41
C GLY A 366 11.34 -8.53 4.12
N THR A 367 12.06 -9.22 3.22
CA THR A 367 11.49 -9.70 1.95
C THR A 367 10.46 -10.81 2.18
N LEU A 368 9.30 -10.72 1.53
CA LEU A 368 8.34 -11.83 1.46
C LEU A 368 8.65 -12.71 0.24
N ASP A 369 8.85 -13.99 0.49
CA ASP A 369 9.40 -14.95 -0.47
C ASP A 369 8.34 -15.85 -1.09
N GLY A 370 7.31 -16.23 -0.36
CA GLY A 370 6.41 -17.29 -0.84
C GLY A 370 5.08 -17.39 -0.13
N THR A 371 4.12 -18.07 -0.76
CA THR A 371 2.85 -18.52 -0.15
C THR A 371 2.70 -20.03 -0.35
N PRO A 372 1.88 -20.71 0.46
CA PRO A 372 1.47 -22.08 0.17
C PRO A 372 0.85 -22.19 -1.23
N LEU A 373 1.15 -23.28 -1.93
CA LEU A 373 0.54 -23.68 -3.20
C LEU A 373 -0.64 -24.62 -2.97
N ASP A 374 -1.49 -24.83 -3.98
CA ASP A 374 -2.69 -25.67 -3.90
C ASP A 374 -2.46 -27.02 -3.22
N ALA A 375 -1.40 -27.73 -3.63
CA ALA A 375 -1.09 -29.08 -3.14
C ALA A 375 -0.72 -29.14 -1.65
N GLN A 376 -0.47 -27.99 -1.03
CA GLN A 376 -0.11 -27.87 0.38
C GLN A 376 -1.34 -27.64 1.27
N PHE A 377 -2.52 -27.38 0.69
CA PHE A 377 -3.77 -27.31 1.43
C PHE A 377 -4.37 -28.71 1.62
N PRO A 378 -4.77 -29.10 2.85
CA PRO A 378 -5.45 -30.37 3.10
C PRO A 378 -6.74 -30.50 2.29
N ARG A 379 -6.95 -31.67 1.66
CA ARG A 379 -8.19 -31.98 0.94
C ARG A 379 -9.11 -32.83 1.81
N PRO A 380 -10.41 -32.49 1.93
CA PRO A 380 -11.37 -33.34 2.62
C PRO A 380 -11.37 -34.76 2.04
N GLY A 381 -11.21 -35.77 2.89
CA GLY A 381 -11.19 -37.17 2.49
C GLY A 381 -9.85 -37.71 1.97
N SER A 382 -8.79 -36.89 1.89
CA SER A 382 -7.45 -37.38 1.59
C SER A 382 -6.66 -37.63 2.88
N SER A 383 -6.38 -38.88 3.21
CA SER A 383 -5.32 -39.23 4.17
C SER A 383 -4.00 -39.22 3.42
N VAL A 384 -3.14 -38.24 3.71
CA VAL A 384 -1.76 -38.27 3.22
C VAL A 384 -0.94 -39.14 4.18
N PRO A 385 -0.34 -40.26 3.74
CA PRO A 385 0.58 -41.02 4.57
C PRO A 385 1.78 -40.14 4.95
N THR A 386 2.14 -40.15 6.24
CA THR A 386 3.28 -39.40 6.80
C THR A 386 4.63 -39.76 6.16
N SER A 387 4.73 -40.86 5.43
CA SER A 387 5.95 -41.33 4.75
C SER A 387 6.09 -40.87 3.30
N ASP A 388 5.00 -40.52 2.61
CA ASP A 388 5.04 -40.02 1.22
C ASP A 388 5.41 -38.54 1.17
N SER A 389 6.01 -38.06 2.25
CA SER A 389 6.14 -36.66 2.60
C SER A 389 7.29 -35.94 1.82
N THR A 390 7.96 -36.66 0.94
CA THR A 390 9.24 -36.21 0.38
C THR A 390 9.16 -35.77 -1.08
N ALA A 391 8.02 -35.92 -1.75
CA ALA A 391 7.68 -35.21 -2.98
C ALA A 391 6.82 -33.97 -2.64
N GLY A 392 7.40 -32.99 -1.93
CA GLY A 392 6.71 -31.74 -1.57
C GLY A 392 5.84 -31.76 -0.30
N LYS A 393 6.17 -32.57 0.71
CA LYS A 393 5.32 -32.78 1.91
C LYS A 393 6.15 -32.78 3.21
N GLY A 394 6.87 -31.71 3.50
CA GLY A 394 7.32 -31.41 4.88
C GLY A 394 6.96 -29.97 5.19
N ASP A 395 7.41 -29.44 6.34
CA ASP A 395 7.36 -28.01 6.72
C ASP A 395 8.21 -27.11 5.77
N HIS A 396 8.28 -27.46 4.49
CA HIS A 396 9.19 -26.94 3.50
C HIS A 396 8.37 -26.34 2.35
N ILE A 397 7.90 -25.11 2.52
CA ILE A 397 7.75 -24.23 1.36
C ILE A 397 9.14 -24.12 0.70
N GLY A 398 9.30 -24.41 -0.59
CA GLY A 398 10.49 -23.95 -1.34
C GLY A 398 11.44 -24.96 -2.01
N GLN A 399 10.94 -26.03 -2.63
CA GLN A 399 11.70 -26.65 -3.73
C GLN A 399 11.40 -26.03 -5.10
N ASN A 400 10.28 -25.31 -5.23
CA ASN A 400 9.90 -24.63 -6.47
C ASN A 400 10.29 -23.14 -6.41
N ALA A 401 11.19 -22.70 -7.29
CA ALA A 401 11.67 -21.33 -7.40
C ALA A 401 10.52 -20.29 -7.47
N TYR A 402 9.46 -20.59 -8.22
CA TYR A 402 8.30 -19.71 -8.39
C TYR A 402 7.39 -19.61 -7.15
N ALA A 403 7.67 -20.42 -6.12
CA ALA A 403 6.94 -20.44 -4.85
C ALA A 403 7.70 -19.75 -3.71
N THR A 404 9.02 -19.50 -3.81
CA THR A 404 9.85 -18.96 -2.71
C THR A 404 10.86 -17.88 -3.13
N GLU A 405 10.67 -17.28 -4.29
CA GLU A 405 11.44 -16.12 -4.72
C GLU A 405 10.90 -14.81 -4.11
N GLY A 406 11.75 -13.92 -3.62
CA GLY A 406 11.31 -12.57 -3.20
C GLY A 406 11.16 -11.59 -4.36
N TRP A 407 10.03 -10.88 -4.44
CA TRP A 407 9.78 -9.76 -5.38
C TRP A 407 9.38 -8.49 -4.63
N ALA A 408 9.82 -7.31 -5.10
CA ALA A 408 9.46 -6.04 -4.47
C ALA A 408 7.93 -5.81 -4.48
N ILE A 409 7.25 -6.23 -5.54
CA ILE A 409 5.78 -6.16 -5.65
C ILE A 409 5.05 -7.00 -4.59
N SER A 410 5.66 -8.07 -4.09
CA SER A 410 5.10 -8.86 -2.99
C SER A 410 5.12 -8.08 -1.68
N ASN A 411 6.21 -7.36 -1.41
CA ASN A 411 6.35 -6.51 -0.24
C ASN A 411 5.40 -5.30 -0.29
N ARG A 412 5.09 -4.78 -1.48
CA ARG A 412 4.00 -3.80 -1.67
C ARG A 412 2.67 -4.34 -1.16
N GLY A 413 2.36 -5.62 -1.44
CA GLY A 413 1.15 -6.25 -0.93
C GLY A 413 1.06 -6.18 0.59
N TRP A 414 2.14 -6.53 1.29
CA TRP A 414 2.21 -6.40 2.75
C TRP A 414 2.12 -4.95 3.24
N MET A 415 2.78 -4.03 2.55
CA MET A 415 2.67 -2.60 2.82
C MET A 415 1.21 -2.13 2.75
N ALA A 416 0.44 -2.57 1.74
CA ALA A 416 -0.97 -2.24 1.64
C ALA A 416 -1.77 -2.70 2.87
N THR A 417 -1.49 -3.90 3.40
CA THR A 417 -2.13 -4.37 4.63
C THR A 417 -1.80 -3.49 5.83
N LEU A 418 -0.54 -3.12 6.01
CA LEU A 418 -0.12 -2.23 7.09
C LEU A 418 -0.68 -0.80 6.94
N THR A 419 -0.83 -0.30 5.72
CA THR A 419 -1.43 1.00 5.42
C THR A 419 -2.87 1.11 5.90
N PHE A 420 -3.68 0.08 5.67
CA PHE A 420 -5.11 0.15 5.97
C PHE A 420 -5.49 -0.44 7.34
N ALA A 421 -4.63 -1.24 7.98
CA ALA A 421 -4.87 -1.80 9.31
C ALA A 421 -5.25 -0.76 10.40
N PRO A 422 -4.66 0.44 10.44
CA PRO A 422 -4.97 1.43 11.47
C PRO A 422 -6.37 2.05 11.36
N LEU A 423 -7.04 1.92 10.20
CA LEU A 423 -8.39 2.43 9.99
C LEU A 423 -9.36 1.88 11.04
N GLY A 424 -10.08 2.79 11.71
CA GLY A 424 -11.04 2.46 12.77
C GLY A 424 -10.42 2.18 14.15
N THR A 425 -9.10 2.01 14.26
CA THR A 425 -8.40 1.88 15.55
C THR A 425 -7.70 3.16 15.97
N GLN A 426 -7.20 3.95 15.02
CA GLN A 426 -6.68 5.28 15.33
C GLN A 426 -7.81 6.23 15.71
N LYS A 427 -7.57 7.05 16.74
CA LYS A 427 -8.55 8.03 17.25
C LYS A 427 -7.86 9.32 17.62
N VAL A 428 -8.54 10.43 17.40
CA VAL A 428 -8.15 11.74 17.92
C VAL A 428 -9.31 12.29 18.73
N GLN A 429 -9.03 12.74 19.95
CA GLN A 429 -10.00 13.36 20.83
C GLN A 429 -9.48 14.69 21.37
N VAL A 430 -10.41 15.62 21.61
CA VAL A 430 -10.15 16.81 22.42
C VAL A 430 -10.91 16.62 23.71
N LEU A 431 -10.19 16.54 24.83
CA LEU A 431 -10.73 16.28 26.15
C LEU A 431 -10.63 17.53 27.02
N ASP A 432 -11.40 17.57 28.10
CA ASP A 432 -11.28 18.62 29.11
C ASP A 432 -9.90 18.66 29.79
N ALA A 433 -9.68 19.68 30.63
CA ALA A 433 -8.44 19.85 31.37
C ALA A 433 -8.14 18.68 32.34
N THR A 434 -9.09 17.78 32.61
CA THR A 434 -8.83 16.58 33.41
C THR A 434 -8.43 15.38 32.54
N GLY A 435 -8.58 15.46 31.22
CA GLY A 435 -8.35 14.36 30.29
C GLY A 435 -9.42 13.28 30.36
N LYS A 436 -10.64 13.58 30.83
CA LYS A 436 -11.69 12.56 31.06
C LYS A 436 -12.89 12.68 30.14
N LYS A 437 -13.25 13.90 29.73
CA LYS A 437 -14.49 14.14 28.98
C LYS A 437 -14.19 14.73 27.60
N PRO A 438 -14.67 14.10 26.51
CA PRO A 438 -14.61 14.70 25.18
C PRO A 438 -15.35 16.04 25.12
N LEU A 439 -14.73 17.02 24.46
CA LEU A 439 -15.25 18.35 24.24
C LEU A 439 -15.54 18.58 22.77
N LYS A 440 -16.72 19.12 22.49
CA LYS A 440 -17.10 19.69 21.18
C LYS A 440 -17.10 21.22 21.18
N THR A 441 -17.00 21.83 22.36
CA THR A 441 -16.91 23.28 22.54
C THR A 441 -15.96 23.58 23.70
N GLY A 442 -15.11 24.59 23.53
CA GLY A 442 -14.22 25.10 24.57
C GLY A 442 -14.21 26.64 24.57
N LYS A 443 -13.78 27.23 25.68
CA LYS A 443 -13.66 28.69 25.80
C LYS A 443 -12.31 29.17 25.27
N ALA A 444 -12.27 30.37 24.70
CA ALA A 444 -11.03 31.07 24.42
C ALA A 444 -10.11 31.11 25.66
N GLY A 445 -8.85 30.71 25.49
CA GLY A 445 -7.85 30.63 26.56
C GLY A 445 -7.94 29.40 27.46
N GLN A 446 -8.95 28.53 27.29
CA GLN A 446 -9.09 27.28 28.03
C GLN A 446 -8.00 26.27 27.63
N THR A 447 -7.41 25.61 28.62
CA THR A 447 -6.54 24.45 28.39
C THR A 447 -7.39 23.19 28.20
N VAL A 448 -7.10 22.45 27.14
CA VAL A 448 -7.68 21.15 26.81
C VAL A 448 -6.57 20.09 26.74
N THR A 449 -6.95 18.82 26.74
CA THR A 449 -6.04 17.72 26.42
C THR A 449 -6.32 17.25 24.99
N LEU A 450 -5.30 17.23 24.15
CA LEU A 450 -5.34 16.53 22.87
C LEU A 450 -4.93 15.09 23.12
N GLU A 451 -5.73 14.12 22.71
CA GLU A 451 -5.44 12.70 22.83
C GLU A 451 -5.37 12.08 21.43
N LEU A 452 -4.33 11.27 21.21
CA LEU A 452 -4.14 10.43 20.05
C LEU A 452 -4.06 8.97 20.51
N THR A 453 -4.91 8.12 19.98
CA THR A 453 -4.71 6.67 20.00
C THR A 453 -4.11 6.25 18.67
N ALA A 454 -2.89 5.70 18.68
CA ALA A 454 -2.21 5.27 17.45
C ALA A 454 -1.15 4.18 17.73
N ALA A 455 -0.89 3.35 16.73
CA ALA A 455 0.16 2.31 16.78
C ALA A 455 1.54 2.95 16.55
N LEU A 456 2.07 3.56 17.60
CA LEU A 456 3.36 4.26 17.60
C LEU A 456 4.40 3.59 18.52
N ASN A 457 4.03 2.49 19.15
CA ASN A 457 4.80 1.72 20.10
C ASN A 457 5.81 0.82 19.39
N GLN A 458 7.07 1.25 19.35
CA GLN A 458 8.14 0.45 18.76
C GLN A 458 8.93 -0.33 19.82
N ASP A 459 9.07 0.26 21.01
CA ASP A 459 9.67 -0.40 22.17
C ASP A 459 8.63 -0.44 23.31
N PRO A 460 8.10 -1.62 23.69
CA PRO A 460 7.08 -1.73 24.73
C PRO A 460 7.60 -1.35 26.12
N ALA A 461 8.92 -1.23 26.30
CA ALA A 461 9.52 -0.79 27.56
C ALA A 461 9.68 0.74 27.67
N LYS A 462 9.42 1.50 26.61
CA LYS A 462 9.61 2.96 26.59
C LYS A 462 8.32 3.68 26.28
N ALA A 463 8.14 4.84 26.92
CA ALA A 463 7.08 5.77 26.56
C ALA A 463 7.51 6.53 25.29
N GLU A 464 6.76 6.35 24.22
CA GLU A 464 7.08 6.92 22.90
C GLU A 464 6.48 8.33 22.71
N ALA A 465 6.88 9.05 21.65
CA ALA A 465 6.40 10.41 21.38
C ALA A 465 5.91 10.60 19.95
N GLY A 466 4.72 11.18 19.75
CA GLY A 466 4.13 11.44 18.44
C GLY A 466 3.76 12.91 18.25
N TRP A 467 2.91 13.16 17.27
CA TRP A 467 2.30 14.48 17.07
C TRP A 467 0.88 14.36 16.52
N VAL A 468 0.08 15.40 16.75
CA VAL A 468 -1.20 15.65 16.06
C VAL A 468 -1.11 16.97 15.31
N LEU A 469 -1.91 17.12 14.25
CA LEU A 469 -2.06 18.38 13.54
C LEU A 469 -3.21 19.17 14.16
N VAL A 470 -2.97 20.46 14.41
CA VAL A 470 -4.00 21.40 14.82
C VAL A 470 -4.13 22.49 13.76
N LYS A 471 -5.30 22.55 13.12
CA LYS A 471 -5.68 23.57 12.15
C LYS A 471 -6.66 24.55 12.78
N LEU A 472 -6.27 25.82 12.84
CA LEU A 472 -7.09 26.92 13.36
C LEU A 472 -7.71 27.70 12.20
N ASP A 473 -9.03 27.87 12.18
CA ASP A 473 -9.75 28.77 11.26
C ASP A 473 -9.20 28.82 9.82
N GLY A 474 -9.14 27.67 9.14
CA GLY A 474 -8.71 27.61 7.73
C GLY A 474 -7.21 27.78 7.47
N ASN A 475 -6.41 28.17 8.47
CA ASN A 475 -4.96 28.32 8.36
C ASN A 475 -4.23 26.99 8.14
N ASP A 476 -2.93 27.06 7.83
CA ASP A 476 -2.09 25.87 7.75
C ASP A 476 -2.04 25.14 9.12
N PRO A 477 -2.11 23.80 9.12
CA PRO A 477 -2.02 23.03 10.35
C PRO A 477 -0.62 23.13 10.96
N ILE A 478 -0.56 23.17 12.29
CA ILE A 478 0.69 23.05 13.05
C ILE A 478 0.79 21.67 13.71
N GLN A 479 1.99 21.12 13.81
CA GLN A 479 2.24 19.92 14.60
C GLN A 479 2.29 20.28 16.09
N VAL A 480 1.51 19.57 16.90
CA VAL A 480 1.55 19.62 18.35
C VAL A 480 2.09 18.27 18.86
N PRO A 481 3.25 18.24 19.55
CA PRO A 481 3.82 17.00 20.05
C PRO A 481 2.93 16.40 21.14
N VAL A 482 2.75 15.09 21.11
CA VAL A 482 2.01 14.30 22.10
C VAL A 482 2.94 13.24 22.71
N GLN A 483 2.81 13.01 24.01
CA GLN A 483 3.64 12.04 24.74
C GLN A 483 2.79 10.86 25.17
N GLU A 484 3.33 9.65 25.04
CA GLU A 484 2.64 8.46 25.52
C GLU A 484 2.38 8.52 27.03
N THR A 485 1.19 8.12 27.46
CA THR A 485 0.79 8.17 28.88
C THR A 485 1.62 7.24 29.75
N THR A 486 1.91 6.04 29.25
CA THR A 486 2.73 4.98 29.87
C THR A 486 3.30 4.11 28.76
N PRO A 487 4.45 3.44 28.93
CA PRO A 487 4.96 2.50 27.93
C PRO A 487 3.88 1.51 27.48
N ASP A 488 3.82 1.25 26.17
CA ASP A 488 2.90 0.29 25.54
C ASP A 488 1.40 0.57 25.70
N SER A 489 1.01 1.82 26.00
CA SER A 489 -0.42 2.19 26.12
C SER A 489 -1.08 2.44 24.77
N GLY A 490 -0.31 2.90 23.77
CA GLY A 490 -0.85 3.37 22.49
C GLY A 490 -1.67 4.66 22.60
N VAL A 491 -1.66 5.33 23.76
CA VAL A 491 -2.39 6.56 24.05
C VAL A 491 -1.41 7.70 24.33
N PHE A 492 -1.49 8.75 23.53
CA PHE A 492 -0.58 9.89 23.56
C PHE A 492 -1.35 11.17 23.85
N VAL A 493 -0.83 12.02 24.74
CA VAL A 493 -1.53 13.22 25.18
C VAL A 493 -0.66 14.48 25.12
N ALA A 494 -1.30 15.62 24.90
CA ALA A 494 -0.70 16.94 25.01
C ALA A 494 -1.66 17.93 25.67
N ARG A 495 -1.12 18.88 26.44
CA ARG A 495 -1.89 20.05 26.90
C ARG A 495 -1.85 21.12 25.82
N TYR A 496 -3.02 21.61 25.42
CA TYR A 496 -3.15 22.64 24.40
C TYR A 496 -4.07 23.76 24.87
N ARG A 497 -3.64 25.01 24.70
CA ARG A 497 -4.44 26.18 25.08
C ARG A 497 -5.18 26.70 23.85
N LEU A 498 -6.51 26.71 23.91
CA LEU A 498 -7.34 27.21 22.81
C LEU A 498 -7.08 28.71 22.60
N PRO A 499 -6.69 29.16 21.40
CA PRO A 499 -6.36 30.56 21.17
C PRO A 499 -7.63 31.42 21.11
N ALA A 500 -7.54 32.67 21.57
CA ALA A 500 -8.65 33.62 21.56
C ALA A 500 -8.98 34.16 20.16
N SER A 501 -8.03 34.07 19.23
CA SER A 501 -8.17 34.57 17.86
C SER A 501 -8.91 33.59 16.93
N ALA A 502 -9.15 32.35 17.36
CA ALA A 502 -9.77 31.33 16.53
C ALA A 502 -11.20 31.01 16.99
N LYS A 503 -12.08 30.68 16.03
CA LYS A 503 -13.45 30.22 16.26
C LYS A 503 -13.55 28.71 16.26
N GLN A 504 -12.59 28.02 15.66
CA GLN A 504 -12.59 26.58 15.51
C GLN A 504 -11.16 26.03 15.47
N ALA A 505 -10.97 24.86 16.09
CA ALA A 505 -9.80 24.03 15.88
C ALA A 505 -10.22 22.66 15.33
N THR A 506 -9.57 22.24 14.25
CA THR A 506 -9.62 20.85 13.77
C THR A 506 -8.34 20.16 14.20
N VAL A 507 -8.47 19.06 14.92
CA VAL A 507 -7.36 18.23 15.39
C VAL A 507 -7.38 16.94 14.60
N SER A 508 -6.28 16.61 13.94
CA SER A 508 -6.21 15.44 13.06
C SER A 508 -4.88 14.71 13.18
N TYR A 509 -4.89 13.46 12.75
CA TYR A 509 -3.73 12.60 12.63
C TYR A 509 -3.88 11.77 11.35
N GLY A 510 -2.78 11.53 10.63
CA GLY A 510 -2.81 10.92 9.30
C GLY A 510 -3.42 11.82 8.22
N TYR A 511 -3.45 11.31 6.98
CA TYR A 511 -3.85 12.08 5.79
C TYR A 511 -4.78 11.29 4.87
N TRP A 512 -5.42 11.98 3.91
CA TRP A 512 -6.27 11.39 2.84
C TRP A 512 -7.35 10.41 3.33
N GLY A 513 -7.94 10.69 4.49
CA GLY A 513 -8.96 9.83 5.12
C GLY A 513 -8.41 8.53 5.73
N LEU A 514 -7.09 8.28 5.69
CA LEU A 514 -6.45 7.12 6.32
C LEU A 514 -6.27 7.28 7.83
N GLY A 515 -6.45 8.50 8.35
CA GLY A 515 -6.27 8.82 9.75
C GLY A 515 -7.58 9.19 10.47
N ALA A 516 -7.47 10.00 11.51
CA ALA A 516 -8.60 10.43 12.33
C ALA A 516 -8.65 11.96 12.47
N THR A 517 -9.85 12.51 12.58
CA THR A 517 -10.06 13.96 12.74
C THR A 517 -11.21 14.24 13.69
N THR A 518 -11.11 15.32 14.44
CA THR A 518 -12.18 15.86 15.28
C THR A 518 -12.12 17.38 15.28
N THR A 519 -13.26 18.02 15.52
CA THR A 519 -13.38 19.48 15.56
C THR A 519 -13.93 19.93 16.90
N ILE A 520 -13.38 21.04 17.40
CA ILE A 520 -13.87 21.77 18.57
C ILE A 520 -14.18 23.21 18.19
N GLN A 521 -15.36 23.70 18.59
CA GLN A 521 -15.70 25.13 18.48
C GLN A 521 -15.09 25.90 19.65
N ILE A 522 -14.55 27.07 19.39
CA ILE A 522 -13.95 27.97 20.37
C ILE A 522 -14.90 29.15 20.56
N ARG A 523 -15.33 29.39 21.80
CA ARG A 523 -16.30 30.43 22.17
C ARG A 523 -15.74 31.46 23.13
#